data_AF-A0A962T2F7-F1
#
_entry.id   AF-A0A962T2F7-F1
#
_cell.length_a   1.000
_cell.length_b   1.000
_cell.length_c   1.000
_cell.angle_alpha   90.00
_cell.angle_beta   90.00
_cell.angle_gamma   90.00
#
_symmetry.space_group_name_H-M   'P 1'
#
loop_
_entity.id
_entity.type
_entity.pdbx_description
1 polymer ?
#
loop_
_entity_poly.entity_id
_entity_poly.type
_entity_poly.pdbx_seq_one_letter_code
_entity_poly.pdbx_strand_id
1 'polypeptide(L)'
;MFVWRPVRIGLHPPNGSPYDLDARYSTQRSVEWVGYKVHLTETCDPDTPHLIVNVETTPATTPDDNRIAVVHASLAPRHPLPTMHLADKGYTSAQVLLDSQRDDQVAIVGLVADDPRW
;
A
#
# COMPACT_ATOMS: atom_id res chain seq x y z
N MET A 1 -14.34 6.80 4.75
CA MET A 1 -14.27 5.96 5.97
C MET A 1 -13.72 4.62 5.55
N PHE A 2 -12.42 4.39 5.75
CA PHE A 2 -11.78 3.13 5.33
C PHE A 2 -12.13 2.04 6.35
N VAL A 3 -12.94 1.07 5.93
CA VAL A 3 -13.21 -0.13 6.73
C VAL A 3 -12.13 -1.14 6.40
N TRP A 4 -11.14 -1.26 7.28
CA TRP A 4 -10.18 -2.35 7.23
C TRP A 4 -10.88 -3.65 7.63
N ARG A 5 -11.06 -4.58 6.68
CA ARG A 5 -11.41 -5.97 7.01
C ARG A 5 -10.14 -6.81 6.91
N PRO A 6 -9.60 -7.33 8.04
CA PRO A 6 -8.49 -8.27 7.96
C PRO A 6 -8.96 -9.52 7.22
N VAL A 7 -8.45 -9.73 6.01
CA VAL A 7 -8.45 -11.06 5.40
C VAL A 7 -7.36 -11.84 6.12
N ARG A 8 -7.77 -12.70 7.07
CA ARG A 8 -6.88 -13.68 7.69
C ARG A 8 -6.61 -14.79 6.69
N ILE A 9 -5.47 -14.75 6.01
CA ILE A 9 -4.91 -15.93 5.35
C ILE A 9 -3.79 -16.45 6.27
N GLY A 10 -4.09 -17.52 7.02
CA GLY A 10 -3.09 -18.28 7.75
C GLY A 10 -3.53 -18.80 9.11
N LEU A 11 -3.96 -20.07 9.17
CA LEU A 11 -3.80 -20.90 10.37
C LEU A 11 -2.59 -21.81 10.09
N HIS A 12 -1.37 -21.36 10.41
CA HIS A 12 -0.20 -22.25 10.49
C HIS A 12 0.71 -21.84 11.65
N PRO A 13 1.41 -22.81 12.28
CA PRO A 13 2.28 -22.59 13.44
C PRO A 13 3.44 -21.62 13.11
N PRO A 14 4.16 -21.08 14.11
CA PRO A 14 5.09 -19.93 13.99
C PRO A 14 6.27 -20.11 13.02
N ASN A 15 6.44 -21.30 12.44
CA ASN A 15 7.40 -21.55 11.37
C ASN A 15 6.60 -21.64 10.08
N GLY A 16 6.74 -20.63 9.22
CA GLY A 16 6.03 -20.51 7.94
C GLY A 16 6.09 -21.76 7.07
N SER A 17 5.26 -21.79 6.02
CA SER A 17 5.22 -22.93 5.08
C SER A 17 6.64 -23.30 4.62
N PRO A 18 7.08 -24.57 4.75
CA PRO A 18 8.41 -25.00 4.31
C PRO A 18 8.60 -24.88 2.78
N TYR A 19 7.51 -24.62 2.05
CA TYR A 19 7.48 -24.47 0.60
C TYR A 19 7.48 -23.01 0.14
N ASP A 20 7.32 -22.05 1.05
CA ASP A 20 7.30 -20.63 0.72
C ASP A 20 8.48 -19.93 1.41
N LEU A 21 9.64 -20.00 0.76
CA LEU A 21 10.90 -19.47 1.28
C LEU A 21 10.97 -17.94 1.26
N ASP A 22 10.01 -17.27 0.64
CA ASP A 22 9.95 -15.82 0.53
C ASP A 22 9.00 -15.20 1.56
N ALA A 23 8.16 -16.01 2.22
CA ALA A 23 7.33 -15.57 3.33
C ALA A 23 8.19 -15.01 4.48
N ARG A 24 7.81 -13.83 5.01
CA ARG A 24 8.51 -13.17 6.12
C ARG A 24 7.55 -12.90 7.27
N TYR A 25 8.06 -13.02 8.49
CA TYR A 25 7.36 -12.54 9.67
C TYR A 25 7.27 -11.02 9.66
N SER A 26 6.12 -10.47 10.05
CA SER A 26 5.94 -9.04 10.24
C SER A 26 4.87 -8.78 11.31
N THR A 27 4.92 -7.58 11.87
CA THR A 27 3.97 -7.09 12.86
C THR A 27 3.53 -5.70 12.44
N GLN A 28 2.23 -5.43 12.44
CA GLN A 28 1.70 -4.10 12.21
C GLN A 28 0.60 -3.85 13.24
N ARG A 29 0.81 -2.82 14.05
CA ARG A 29 -0.01 -2.56 15.25
C ARG A 29 -0.01 -3.79 16.16
N SER A 30 -1.18 -4.38 16.44
CA SER A 30 -1.31 -5.59 17.28
C SER A 30 -1.55 -6.87 16.47
N VAL A 31 -1.23 -6.85 15.17
CA VAL A 31 -1.41 -7.99 14.27
C VAL A 31 -0.05 -8.50 13.85
N GLU A 32 0.18 -9.79 14.08
CA GLU A 32 1.38 -10.52 13.68
C GLU A 32 1.02 -11.52 12.59
N TRP A 33 1.88 -11.69 11.59
CA TRP A 33 1.69 -12.68 10.53
C TRP A 33 3.02 -13.12 9.90
N VAL A 34 3.02 -14.27 9.23
CA VAL A 34 4.10 -14.73 8.35
C VAL A 34 3.56 -14.78 6.93
N GLY A 35 4.18 -14.04 6.00
CA GLY A 35 3.78 -14.04 4.60
C GLY A 35 4.08 -12.72 3.90
N TYR A 36 3.04 -12.16 3.28
CA TYR A 36 3.09 -11.00 2.39
C TYR A 36 2.13 -9.92 2.88
N LYS A 37 2.25 -8.73 2.30
CA LYS A 37 1.25 -7.66 2.39
C LYS A 37 0.71 -7.35 1.00
N VAL A 38 -0.53 -6.89 0.96
CA VAL A 38 -1.18 -6.46 -0.28
C VAL A 38 -1.50 -4.98 -0.16
N HIS A 39 -1.14 -4.23 -1.19
CA HIS A 39 -1.46 -2.82 -1.35
C HIS A 39 -2.54 -2.70 -2.43
N LEU A 40 -3.66 -2.06 -2.07
CA LEU A 40 -4.80 -1.88 -2.95
C LEU A 40 -4.97 -0.40 -3.27
N THR A 41 -5.24 -0.10 -4.54
CA THR A 41 -5.60 1.25 -4.98
C THR A 41 -6.98 1.19 -5.62
N GLU A 42 -7.88 2.07 -5.18
CA GLU A 42 -9.25 2.15 -5.68
C GLU A 42 -9.60 3.55 -6.21
N THR A 43 -10.59 3.63 -7.09
CA THR A 43 -11.26 4.89 -7.42
C THR A 43 -12.11 5.36 -6.23
N CYS A 44 -12.25 6.67 -6.08
CA CYS A 44 -13.01 7.27 -4.97
C CYS A 44 -13.89 8.45 -5.38
N ASP A 45 -14.20 8.60 -6.67
CA ASP A 45 -15.08 9.67 -7.15
C ASP A 45 -16.53 9.43 -6.66
N PRO A 46 -17.19 10.45 -6.08
CA PRO A 46 -18.46 10.28 -5.37
C PRO A 46 -19.62 9.81 -6.25
N ASP A 47 -19.56 10.11 -7.56
CA ASP A 47 -20.59 9.77 -8.53
C ASP A 47 -20.35 8.40 -9.22
N THR A 48 -19.34 7.66 -8.79
CA THR A 48 -18.93 6.38 -9.39
C THR A 48 -18.72 5.30 -8.33
N PRO A 49 -18.86 4.00 -8.68
CA PRO A 49 -18.48 2.95 -7.77
C PRO A 49 -16.98 2.97 -7.46
N HIS A 50 -16.61 2.56 -6.25
CA HIS A 50 -15.22 2.33 -5.89
C HIS A 50 -14.74 1.04 -6.58
N LEU A 51 -13.77 1.18 -7.47
CA LEU A 51 -13.19 0.08 -8.23
C LEU A 51 -11.72 -0.06 -7.87
N ILE A 52 -11.29 -1.27 -7.50
CA ILE A 52 -9.87 -1.58 -7.33
C ILE A 52 -9.21 -1.57 -8.70
N VAL A 53 -8.27 -0.64 -8.92
CA VAL A 53 -7.56 -0.42 -10.18
C VAL A 53 -6.11 -0.88 -10.14
N ASN A 54 -5.57 -1.15 -8.95
CA ASN A 54 -4.23 -1.71 -8.79
C ASN A 54 -4.12 -2.61 -7.55
N VAL A 55 -3.31 -3.67 -7.67
CA VAL A 55 -3.01 -4.61 -6.59
C VAL A 55 -1.52 -4.94 -6.64
N GLU A 56 -0.78 -4.57 -5.59
CA GLU A 56 0.63 -4.95 -5.43
C GLU A 56 0.78 -5.91 -4.26
N THR A 57 1.37 -7.08 -4.49
CA THR A 57 1.71 -8.03 -3.43
C THR A 57 3.21 -7.96 -3.16
N THR A 58 3.60 -7.73 -1.92
CA THR A 58 5.01 -7.59 -1.54
C THR A 58 5.34 -8.41 -0.28
N PRO A 59 6.62 -8.76 -0.04
CA PRO A 59 7.02 -9.34 1.23
C PRO A 59 6.55 -8.48 2.40
N ALA A 60 6.12 -9.11 3.50
CA ALA A 60 5.51 -8.42 4.64
C ALA A 60 6.40 -7.35 5.30
N THR A 61 7.71 -7.36 5.02
CA THR A 61 8.71 -6.40 5.52
C THR A 61 8.87 -5.16 4.64
N THR A 62 8.23 -5.11 3.48
CA THR A 62 8.37 -3.99 2.52
C THR A 62 7.71 -2.73 3.08
N PRO A 63 8.39 -1.57 3.22
CA PRO A 63 7.76 -0.34 3.66
C PRO A 63 6.64 0.13 2.72
N ASP A 64 5.58 0.69 3.30
CA ASP A 64 4.36 1.06 2.57
C ASP A 64 4.59 2.32 1.69
N ASP A 65 5.35 3.30 2.18
CA ASP A 65 5.73 4.53 1.45
C ASP A 65 6.50 4.25 0.15
N ASN A 66 7.29 3.18 0.11
CA ASN A 66 7.99 2.72 -1.10
C ASN A 66 7.04 2.24 -2.21
N ARG A 67 5.73 2.18 -1.99
CA ARG A 67 4.77 1.64 -2.96
C ARG A 67 4.11 2.68 -3.84
N ILE A 68 4.05 3.96 -3.43
CA ILE A 68 3.34 4.99 -4.21
C ILE A 68 3.90 5.11 -5.62
N ALA A 69 5.23 5.23 -5.77
CA ALA A 69 5.87 5.29 -7.08
C ALA A 69 5.62 4.03 -7.93
N VAL A 70 5.60 2.85 -7.30
CA VAL A 70 5.31 1.58 -8.00
C VAL A 70 3.87 1.56 -8.50
N VAL A 71 2.92 2.02 -7.69
CA VAL A 71 1.51 2.12 -8.07
C VAL A 71 1.34 3.08 -9.25
N HIS A 72 1.95 4.27 -9.21
CA HIS A 72 1.86 5.23 -10.32
C HIS A 72 2.48 4.66 -11.61
N ALA A 73 3.67 4.07 -11.53
CA ALA A 73 4.32 3.44 -12.67
C ALA A 73 3.49 2.28 -13.25
N SER A 74 2.81 1.50 -12.39
CA SER A 74 1.89 0.44 -12.81
C SER A 74 0.65 1.01 -13.50
N LEU A 75 0.08 2.11 -13.00
CA LEU A 75 -1.16 2.70 -13.52
C LEU A 75 -0.98 3.47 -14.83
N ALA A 76 0.12 4.21 -14.97
CA ALA A 76 0.34 5.14 -16.09
C ALA A 76 0.14 4.55 -17.51
N PRO A 77 0.49 3.27 -17.79
CA PRO A 77 0.25 2.67 -19.10
C PRO A 77 -1.23 2.31 -19.37
N ARG A 78 -2.05 2.16 -18.34
CA ARG A 78 -3.43 1.66 -18.45
C ARG A 78 -4.46 2.79 -18.43
N HIS A 79 -4.18 3.83 -17.64
CA HIS A 79 -5.06 4.95 -17.43
C HIS A 79 -4.25 6.22 -17.19
N PRO A 80 -4.82 7.41 -17.51
CA PRO A 80 -4.27 8.66 -16.98
C PRO A 80 -4.16 8.58 -15.45
N LEU A 81 -3.04 9.06 -14.91
CA LEU A 81 -2.88 9.17 -13.47
C LEU A 81 -3.89 10.19 -12.90
N PRO A 82 -4.37 9.98 -11.67
CA PRO A 82 -5.27 10.93 -11.03
C PRO A 82 -4.51 12.22 -10.69
N THR A 83 -5.21 13.35 -10.68
CA THR A 83 -4.61 14.61 -10.20
C THR A 83 -4.35 14.58 -8.68
N MET A 84 -5.09 13.75 -7.95
CA MET A 84 -4.96 13.57 -6.50
C MET A 84 -5.03 12.08 -6.13
N HIS A 85 -4.13 11.65 -5.24
CA HIS A 85 -4.14 10.30 -4.68
C HIS A 85 -4.29 10.40 -3.15
N LEU A 86 -5.44 9.95 -2.64
CA LEU A 86 -5.68 9.86 -1.20
C LEU A 86 -4.91 8.68 -0.62
N ALA A 87 -4.05 8.93 0.36
CA ALA A 87 -3.16 7.93 0.93
C ALA A 87 -3.28 7.85 2.46
N ASP A 88 -3.18 6.63 3.00
CA ASP A 88 -3.08 6.42 4.46
C ASP A 88 -1.71 6.90 4.98
N LYS A 89 -1.64 7.20 6.28
CA LYS A 89 -0.43 7.73 6.94
C LYS A 89 0.84 6.93 6.63
N GLY A 90 0.74 5.60 6.57
CA GLY A 90 1.88 4.72 6.28
C GLY A 90 2.48 4.86 4.86
N TYR A 91 1.72 5.43 3.91
CA TYR A 91 2.14 5.61 2.52
C TYR A 91 2.70 7.00 2.22
N THR A 92 2.73 7.89 3.21
CA THR A 92 3.09 9.29 3.01
C THR A 92 4.41 9.63 3.68
N SER A 93 5.24 10.38 2.98
CA SER A 93 6.47 10.98 3.49
C SER A 93 6.76 12.27 2.73
N ALA A 94 7.65 13.12 3.24
CA ALA A 94 8.08 14.33 2.53
C ALA A 94 8.65 14.01 1.14
N GLN A 95 9.41 12.92 1.03
CA GLN A 95 10.00 12.48 -0.23
C GLN A 95 8.91 12.04 -1.22
N VAL A 96 7.94 11.25 -0.76
CA VAL A 96 6.79 10.80 -1.59
C VAL A 96 5.99 11.98 -2.11
N LEU A 97 5.73 13.00 -1.28
CA LEU A 97 5.01 14.22 -1.68
C LEU A 97 5.75 14.97 -2.80
N LEU A 98 7.07 15.11 -2.66
CA LEU A 98 7.90 15.82 -3.64
C LEU A 98 8.04 15.06 -4.96
N ASP A 99 8.38 13.77 -4.89
CA ASP A 99 8.62 12.96 -6.08
C ASP A 99 7.32 12.73 -6.87
N SER A 100 6.20 12.43 -6.20
CA SER A 100 4.91 12.24 -6.89
C SER A 100 4.47 13.51 -7.65
N GLN A 101 4.69 14.68 -7.05
CA GLN A 101 4.33 15.94 -7.69
C GLN A 101 5.29 16.29 -8.84
N ARG A 102 6.59 16.03 -8.67
CA ARG A 102 7.62 16.36 -9.67
C ARG A 102 7.55 15.44 -10.89
N ASP A 103 7.45 14.14 -10.65
CA ASP A 103 7.66 13.12 -11.67
C ASP A 103 6.34 12.63 -12.28
N ASP A 104 5.27 12.56 -11.48
CA ASP A 104 3.97 12.03 -11.92
C ASP A 104 2.86 13.10 -12.02
N GLN A 105 3.13 14.33 -11.55
CA GLN A 105 2.14 15.41 -11.42
C GLN A 105 0.91 15.03 -10.57
N VAL A 106 1.10 14.14 -9.59
CA VAL A 106 0.05 13.66 -8.68
C VAL A 106 0.20 14.30 -7.30
N ALA A 107 -0.85 14.95 -6.81
CA ALA A 107 -0.89 15.45 -5.45
C ALA A 107 -1.23 14.31 -4.47
N ILE A 108 -0.30 13.96 -3.58
CA ILE A 108 -0.57 13.01 -2.50
C ILE A 108 -1.27 13.75 -1.35
N VAL A 109 -2.42 13.24 -0.93
CA VAL A 109 -3.22 13.84 0.15
C VAL A 109 -3.45 12.82 1.25
N GLY A 110 -2.95 13.14 2.45
CA GLY A 110 -3.00 12.26 3.62
C GLY A 110 -2.27 12.87 4.80
N LEU A 111 -2.41 12.26 5.98
CA LEU A 111 -1.64 12.66 7.16
C LEU A 111 -0.20 12.17 7.01
N VAL A 112 0.79 13.04 7.19
CA VAL A 112 2.20 12.64 7.15
C VAL A 112 2.60 11.96 8.46
N ALA A 113 3.41 10.90 8.37
CA ALA A 113 3.96 10.24 9.54
C ALA A 113 4.94 11.13 10.32
N ASP A 114 4.71 11.28 11.64
CA ASP A 114 5.62 12.01 12.53
C ASP A 114 6.93 11.24 12.75
N ASP A 115 6.86 9.90 12.80
CA ASP A 115 7.99 8.98 12.72
C ASP A 115 7.67 7.93 11.64
N PRO A 116 8.46 7.84 10.55
CA PRO A 116 8.24 6.84 9.51
C PRO A 116 8.68 5.43 9.92
N ARG A 117 9.29 5.26 11.10
CA ARG A 117 9.69 3.96 11.64
C ARG A 117 8.51 3.32 12.39
N TRP A 118 8.26 2.05 12.08
CA TRP A 118 7.25 1.21 12.72
C TRP A 118 7.92 0.10 13.52
#